data_AF-A0A1A7PUC6-F1
#
_entry.id   AF-A0A1A7PUC6-F1
#
_cell.length_a   1.000
_cell.length_b   1.000
_cell.length_c   1.000
_cell.angle_alpha   90.00
_cell.angle_beta   90.00
_cell.angle_gamma   90.00
#
_symmetry.space_group_name_H-M   'P 1'
#
loop_
_entity.id
_entity.type
_entity.pdbx_description
1 polymer ?
#
loop_
_entity_poly.entity_id
_entity_poly.type
_entity_poly.pdbx_seq_one_letter_code
_entity_poly.pdbx_strand_id
1 'polypeptide(L)' 'MGLAAFNRMRRLKNEANKQDNQEDLSKLKVDELKSKLTELGVDIPEKAKKEDLVKLLQDALAENK' A
#
# COMPACT_ATOMS: atom_id res chain seq x y z
N MET A 1 -34.28 10.04 4.46
CA MET A 1 -32.81 10.10 4.69
C MET A 1 -32.36 11.51 4.38
N GLY A 2 -32.05 12.33 5.38
CA GLY A 2 -31.75 13.75 5.20
C GLY A 2 -30.33 14.03 4.68
N LEU A 3 -30.08 15.25 4.20
CA LEU A 3 -28.77 15.72 3.69
C LEU A 3 -27.60 15.46 4.67
N ALA A 4 -27.87 15.47 5.97
CA ALA A 4 -26.88 15.12 7.01
C ALA A 4 -26.38 13.67 6.90
N ALA A 5 -27.23 12.72 6.48
CA ALA A 5 -26.85 11.34 6.27
C ALA A 5 -25.95 11.16 5.04
N PHE A 6 -26.22 11.91 3.96
CA PHE A 6 -25.41 11.90 2.74
C PHE A 6 -24.00 12.47 2.98
N ASN A 7 -23.90 13.58 3.72
CA ASN A 7 -22.61 14.15 4.10
C ASN A 7 -21.80 13.22 5.03
N ARG A 8 -22.46 12.45 5.91
CA ARG A 8 -21.80 11.44 6.76
C ARG A 8 -21.27 10.27 5.93
N MET A 9 -22.03 9.77 4.96
CA MET A 9 -21.64 8.67 4.08
C MET A 9 -20.39 9.02 3.24
N ARG A 10 -20.29 10.27 2.77
CA ARG A 10 -19.16 10.74 1.97
C ARG A 10 -17.86 10.86 2.78
N ARG A 11 -17.93 11.27 4.06
CA ARG A 11 -16.74 11.32 4.95
C ARG A 11 -16.22 9.92 5.26
N LEU A 12 -17.09 8.99 5.62
CA LEU A 12 -16.71 7.59 5.87
C LEU A 12 -16.03 6.94 4.66
N LYS A 13 -16.49 7.24 3.44
CA LYS A 13 -15.89 6.72 2.21
C LYS A 13 -14.53 7.33 1.89
N ASN A 14 -14.26 8.56 2.35
CA ASN A 14 -13.01 9.27 2.10
C ASN A 14 -11.96 9.03 3.20
N GLU A 15 -12.38 8.68 4.42
CA GLU A 15 -11.51 8.29 5.53
C GLU A 15 -11.00 6.85 5.37
N ALA A 16 -11.84 5.93 4.87
CA ALA A 16 -11.42 4.57 4.55
C ALA A 16 -10.33 4.51 3.45
N ASN A 17 -10.38 5.43 2.49
CA ASN A 17 -9.45 5.44 1.34
C ASN A 17 -8.06 6.02 1.67
N LYS A 18 -7.81 6.49 2.91
CA LYS A 18 -6.49 7.00 3.33
C LYS A 18 -5.62 5.97 4.06
N GLN A 19 -6.17 4.81 4.44
CA GLN A 19 -5.41 3.73 5.08
C GLN A 19 -4.96 2.63 4.10
N ASP A 20 -5.40 2.65 2.85
CA ASP A 20 -5.31 1.53 1.90
C ASP A 20 -3.86 1.22 1.48
N ASN A 21 -3.02 2.22 1.24
CA ASN A 21 -1.71 1.99 0.63
C ASN A 21 -0.75 1.10 1.44
N GLN A 22 -0.90 1.03 2.76
CA GLN A 22 0.00 0.24 3.61
C GLN A 22 -0.58 -1.17 3.90
N GLU A 23 -1.90 -1.28 3.97
CA GLU A 23 -2.58 -2.56 4.18
C GLU A 23 -2.58 -3.42 2.91
N ASP A 24 -2.67 -2.82 1.72
CA ASP A 24 -2.62 -3.55 0.45
C ASP A 24 -1.27 -4.20 0.19
N LEU A 25 -0.18 -3.49 0.50
CA LEU A 25 1.18 -4.04 0.40
C LEU A 25 1.40 -5.20 1.37
N SER A 26 0.83 -5.13 2.56
CA SER A 26 0.92 -6.22 3.55
C SER A 26 0.09 -7.46 3.14
N LYS A 27 -0.96 -7.28 2.34
CA LYS A 27 -1.78 -8.38 1.77
C LYS A 27 -1.12 -9.07 0.57
N LEU A 28 -0.23 -8.39 -0.15
CA LEU A 28 0.52 -8.96 -1.28
C LEU A 28 1.43 -10.13 -0.86
N LYS A 29 1.60 -11.11 -1.77
CA LYS A 29 2.51 -12.24 -1.55
C LYS A 29 3.97 -11.81 -1.67
N VAL A 30 4.87 -12.57 -1.03
CA VAL A 30 6.32 -12.33 -1.12
C VAL A 30 6.80 -12.33 -2.58
N ASP A 31 6.30 -13.24 -3.42
CA ASP A 31 6.59 -13.28 -4.86
C ASP A 31 6.15 -12.02 -5.62
N GLU A 32 4.99 -11.47 -5.29
CA GLU A 32 4.48 -10.24 -5.92
C GLU A 32 5.28 -9.02 -5.49
N LEU A 33 5.66 -8.95 -4.21
CA LEU A 33 6.54 -7.90 -3.68
C LEU A 33 7.91 -7.96 -4.35
N LYS A 34 8.48 -9.16 -4.51
CA LYS A 34 9.76 -9.35 -5.20
C LYS A 34 9.66 -8.94 -6.66
N SER A 35 8.63 -9.39 -7.39
CA SER A 35 8.43 -9.00 -8.80
C SER A 35 8.40 -7.48 -8.96
N LYS A 36 7.58 -6.80 -8.17
CA LYS A 36 7.47 -5.33 -8.20
C LYS A 36 8.77 -4.62 -7.84
N LEU A 37 9.52 -5.11 -6.85
CA LEU A 37 10.84 -4.56 -6.51
C LEU A 37 11.84 -4.71 -7.66
N THR A 38 11.85 -5.87 -8.32
CA THR A 38 12.69 -6.11 -9.50
C THR A 38 12.28 -5.24 -10.68
N GLU A 39 10.97 -5.03 -10.92
CA GLU A 39 10.45 -4.11 -11.94
C GLU A 39 10.86 -2.66 -11.69
N LEU A 40 10.92 -2.26 -10.41
CA LEU A 40 11.41 -0.94 -9.98
C LEU A 40 12.95 -0.84 -9.98
N GLY A 41 13.67 -1.93 -10.26
CA GLY A 41 15.14 -1.96 -10.23
C GLY A 41 15.72 -1.88 -8.81
N VAL A 42 14.94 -2.18 -7.78
CA VAL A 42 15.37 -2.16 -6.38
C VAL A 42 15.97 -3.52 -6.02
N ASP A 43 17.17 -3.49 -5.43
CA ASP A 43 17.88 -4.70 -5.03
C ASP A 43 17.18 -5.40 -3.87
N ILE A 44 16.97 -6.71 -3.99
CA ILE A 44 16.20 -7.51 -3.04
C ILE A 44 17.18 -8.30 -2.16
N PRO A 45 17.26 -8.04 -0.85
CA PRO A 45 18.14 -8.81 0.03
C PRO A 45 17.67 -10.27 0.11
N GLU A 46 18.60 -11.23 -0.03
CA GLU A 46 18.31 -12.68 0.08
C GLU A 46 17.67 -13.08 1.42
N LYS A 47 17.98 -12.34 2.48
CA LYS A 47 17.45 -12.55 3.84
C LYS A 47 16.35 -11.56 4.24
N ALA A 48 15.79 -10.80 3.30
CA ALA A 48 14.72 -9.86 3.60
C ALA A 48 13.46 -10.59 4.06
N LYS A 49 12.87 -10.13 5.18
CA LYS A 49 11.56 -10.62 5.61
C LYS A 49 10.48 -9.99 4.74
N LYS A 50 9.28 -10.59 4.78
CA LYS A 50 8.11 -10.01 4.11
C LYS A 50 7.89 -8.54 4.51
N GLU A 51 8.06 -8.22 5.79
CA GLU A 51 7.92 -6.85 6.29
C GLU A 51 8.94 -5.87 5.68
N ASP A 52 10.18 -6.31 5.46
CA ASP A 52 11.21 -5.49 4.82
C ASP A 52 10.91 -5.27 3.33
N LEU A 53 10.43 -6.31 2.62
CA LEU A 53 10.02 -6.19 1.22
C LEU A 53 8.83 -5.24 1.05
N VAL A 54 7.86 -5.30 1.96
CA VAL A 54 6.71 -4.37 1.98
C VAL A 54 7.19 -2.93 2.15
N LYS A 55 8.10 -2.67 3.10
CA LYS A 55 8.67 -1.33 3.32
C LYS A 55 9.45 -0.83 2.12
N LEU A 56 10.35 -1.65 1.56
CA LEU A 56 11.13 -1.29 0.38
C LEU A 56 10.24 -0.89 -0.79
N LEU A 57 9.15 -1.64 -1.00
CA LEU A 57 8.22 -1.37 -2.09
C LEU A 57 7.37 -0.13 -1.79
N GLN A 58 6.98 0.08 -0.53
CA GLN A 58 6.26 1.26 -0.09
C GLN A 58 7.09 2.53 -0.23
N ASP A 59 8.37 2.51 0.17
CA ASP A 59 9.31 3.61 -0.01
C ASP A 59 9.54 3.89 -1.50
N ALA A 60 9.82 2.86 -2.31
CA ALA A 60 10.03 3.03 -3.76
C ALA A 60 8.80 3.60 -4.50
N LEU A 61 7.59 3.26 -4.04
CA LEU A 61 6.34 3.85 -4.56
C LEU A 61 6.09 5.27 -4.04
N ALA A 62 6.51 5.58 -2.81
CA ALA A 62 6.36 6.90 -2.21
C ALA A 62 7.34 7.92 -2.79
N GLU A 63 8.54 7.49 -3.16
CA GLU A 63 9.61 8.32 -3.73
C GLU A 63 9.33 8.73 -5.18
N ASN A 64 8.48 7.98 -5.90
CA ASN A 64 8.05 8.27 -7.27
C ASN A 64 6.88 9.27 -7.38
N LYS A 65 6.65 10.11 -6.37
CA LYS A 65 5.50 11.03 -6.30
C LYS A 65 5.90 12.47 -6.12
#